data_AF-A0A9D2H1G3-F1
#
_entry.id   AF-A0A9D2H1G3-F1
#
_cell.length_a   1.000
_cell.length_b   1.000
_cell.length_c   1.000
_cell.angle_alpha   90.00
_cell.angle_beta   90.00
_cell.angle_gamma   90.00
#
_symmetry.space_group_name_H-M   'P 1'
#
loop_
_entity.id
_entity.type
_entity.pdbx_description
1 polymer ?
#
loop_
_entity_poly.entity_id
_entity_poly.type
_entity_poly.pdbx_seq_one_letter_code
_entity_poly.pdbx_strand_id
1 'polypeptide(L)' 'MRLNCGDTCPKTGSYKVVNEEGRVVNTVYVGEGETMPPTQYSNCHYESEN' A
#
# COMPACT_ATOMS: atom_id res chain seq x y z
N MET A 1 0.26 9.45 -2.02
CA MET A 1 1.22 9.24 -0.91
C MET A 1 1.85 7.87 -1.11
N ARG A 2 3.17 7.73 -0.99
CA ARG A 2 3.87 6.44 -1.11
C ARG A 2 4.11 5.88 0.29
N LEU A 3 3.55 4.71 0.59
CA LEU A 3 3.72 3.99 1.86
C LEU A 3 4.42 2.65 1.62
N ASN A 4 5.16 2.17 2.61
CA ASN A 4 5.84 0.88 2.59
C ASN A 4 5.12 -0.10 3.54
N CYS A 5 5.44 -1.39 3.42
CA CYS A 5 5.03 -2.35 4.43
C CYS A 5 5.59 -1.95 5.81
N GLY A 6 4.79 -2.11 6.85
CA GLY A 6 5.18 -1.69 8.20
C GLY A 6 4.87 -0.23 8.56
N ASP A 7 4.59 0.64 7.57
CA ASP A 7 4.15 2.01 7.86
C ASP A 7 2.75 2.02 8.50
N THR A 8 2.44 3.07 9.26
CA THR A 8 1.08 3.29 9.77
C THR A 8 0.19 3.82 8.67
N CYS A 9 -0.97 3.18 8.48
CA CYS A 9 -2.00 3.61 7.55
C CYS A 9 -2.55 4.99 7.97
N PRO A 10 -2.43 6.02 7.12
CA PRO A 10 -2.82 7.38 7.47
C PRO A 10 -4.33 7.61 7.42
N LYS A 11 -5.07 6.77 6.69
CA LYS A 11 -6.52 6.91 6.49
C LYS A 11 -7.13 5.60 6.03
N THR A 12 -8.28 5.25 6.58
CA THR A 12 -9.03 4.06 6.16
C THR A 12 -9.37 4.13 4.67
N GLY A 13 -9.06 3.08 3.92
CA GLY A 13 -9.41 3.02 2.50
C GLY A 13 -8.69 1.93 1.72
N SER A 14 -8.91 1.98 0.41
CA SER A 14 -8.25 1.10 -0.56
C SER A 14 -6.91 1.68 -0.99
N TYR A 15 -5.87 0.83 -0.96
CA TYR A 15 -4.52 1.16 -1.38
C TYR A 15 -4.07 0.21 -2.49
N LYS A 16 -3.55 0.79 -3.56
CA LYS A 16 -2.94 0.06 -4.69
C LYS A 16 -1.56 -0.38 -4.30
N VAL A 17 -1.23 -1.64 -4.58
CA VAL A 17 0.14 -2.16 -4.52
C VAL A 17 0.77 -1.94 -5.88
N VAL A 18 1.80 -1.11 -5.94
CA VAL A 18 2.49 -0.72 -7.17
C VAL A 18 3.89 -1.34 -7.14
N ASN A 19 4.30 -1.97 -8.26
CA ASN A 19 5.65 -2.52 -8.42
C ASN A 19 6.65 -1.47 -8.94
N GLU A 20 7.93 -1.86 -9.07
CA GLU A 20 9.00 -0.98 -9.56
C GLU A 20 8.80 -0.46 -11.00
N GLU A 21 8.02 -1.18 -11.82
CA GLU A 21 7.64 -0.76 -13.17
C GLU A 21 6.48 0.27 -13.18
N GLY A 22 5.93 0.62 -12.02
CA GLY A 22 4.77 1.50 -11.89
C GLY A 22 3.43 0.81 -12.19
N ARG A 23 3.40 -0.53 -12.25
CA ARG A 23 2.18 -1.30 -12.50
C ARG A 23 1.48 -1.64 -11.19
N VAL A 24 0.15 -1.53 -11.20
CA VAL A 24 -0.69 -2.00 -10.09
C VAL A 24 -0.76 -3.53 -10.17
N VAL A 25 -0.29 -4.19 -9.12
CA VAL A 25 -0.25 -5.66 -9.02
C VAL A 25 -1.29 -6.21 -8.05
N ASN A 26 -1.82 -5.37 -7.16
CA ASN A 26 -2.84 -5.74 -6.19
C ASN A 26 -3.55 -4.49 -5.63
N THR A 27 -4.64 -4.70 -4.88
CA THR A 27 -5.31 -3.68 -4.07
C THR A 27 -5.65 -4.27 -2.71
N VAL A 28 -5.44 -3.51 -1.63
CA VAL A 28 -5.76 -3.90 -0.25
C VAL A 28 -6.66 -2.85 0.39
N TYR A 29 -7.48 -3.26 1.34
CA TYR A 29 -8.23 -2.35 2.20
C TYR A 29 -7.58 -2.34 3.59
N VAL A 30 -7.25 -1.17 4.10
CA VAL A 30 -6.54 -1.00 5.38
C VAL A 30 -7.22 0.09 6.20
N GLY A 31 -7.38 -0.13 7.50
CA GLY A 31 -7.93 0.85 8.44
C GLY A 31 -6.91 1.89 8.88
N GLU A 32 -7.36 3.11 9.17
CA GLU A 32 -6.53 4.16 9.77
C GLU A 32 -5.90 3.69 11.09
N GLY A 33 -4.60 3.95 11.26
CA GLY A 33 -3.84 3.52 12.43
C GLY A 33 -3.38 2.07 12.39
N GLU A 34 -3.88 1.24 11.48
CA GLU A 34 -3.35 -0.10 11.26
C GLU A 34 -1.98 -0.06 10.58
N THR A 35 -1.25 -1.17 10.63
CA THR A 35 0.02 -1.32 9.92
C THR A 35 -0.23 -1.77 8.49
N MET A 36 0.40 -1.10 7.51
CA MET A 36 0.37 -1.51 6.12
C MET A 36 0.92 -2.94 5.99
N PRO A 37 0.17 -3.85 5.33
CA PRO A 37 0.53 -5.26 5.31
C PRO A 37 1.84 -5.51 4.54
N PRO A 38 2.41 -6.72 4.62
CA PRO A 38 3.52 -7.12 3.75
C PRO A 38 3.09 -7.11 2.28
N THR A 39 3.98 -6.63 1.41
CA THR A 39 3.81 -6.74 -0.03
C THR A 39 4.31 -8.10 -0.53
N GLN A 40 3.78 -8.56 -1.67
CA GLN A 40 4.18 -9.84 -2.27
C GLN A 40 5.63 -9.85 -2.79
N TYR A 41 6.22 -8.67 -3.03
CA TYR A 41 7.58 -8.50 -3.52
C TYR A 41 8.30 -7.38 -2.76
N SER A 42 9.62 -7.48 -2.64
CA SER A 42 10.48 -6.56 -1.89
C SER A 42 10.51 -5.13 -2.44
N ASN A 43 10.10 -4.93 -3.70
CA ASN A 43 10.16 -3.64 -4.41
C ASN A 43 8.78 -3.05 -4.70
N CYS A 44 7.77 -3.39 -3.91
CA CYS A 44 6.43 -2.82 -4.03
C CYS A 44 6.20 -1.72 -2.98
N HIS A 45 5.31 -0.79 -3.31
CA HIS A 45 4.81 0.22 -2.37
C HIS A 45 3.30 0.39 -2.51
N TYR A 46 2.71 1.06 -1.52
CA TYR A 46 1.29 1.36 -1.50
C TYR A 46 1.01 2.80 -1.93
N GLU A 47 -0.05 2.99 -2.70
CA GLU A 47 -0.58 4.31 -3.06
C GLU A 47 -2.09 4.37 -2.75
N SER A 48 -2.51 5.42 -2.05
CA SER A 48 -3.93 5.70 -1.82
C SER A 48 -4.61 6.00 -3.16
N GLU A 49 -5.77 5.40 -3.40
CA GLU A 49 -6.64 5.84 -4.49
C GLU A 49 -7.24 7.20 -4.09
N ASN A 50 -6.93 8.23 -4.88
CA ASN A 50 -7.23 9.64 -4.58
C ASN A 50 -8.74 9.91 -4.62
#